data_AF-A0A6J4UKX5-F1
#
_entry.id   AF-A0A6J4UKX5-F1
#
_cell.length_a   1.000
_cell.length_b   1.000
_cell.length_c   1.000
_cell.angle_alpha   90.00
_cell.angle_beta   90.00
_cell.angle_gamma   90.00
#
_symmetry.space_group_name_H-M   'P 1'
#
loop_
_entity.id
_entity.type
_entity.pdbx_description
1 polymer ?
#
loop_
_entity_poly.entity_id
_entity_poly.type
_entity_poly.pdbx_seq_one_letter_code
_entity_poly.pdbx_strand_id
1 'polypeptide(L)'
;MRATGGVEPLLIRRTAVATAVGGLLWMPYGALEMLQPWGVDTLYRDDLGYEVVRDALLYLAYSLPGSLALLLTARGLLGLSRGLGLPVGRAGRAGLVLAHVAVGLAVFSTAGVVAQFDPLFTAPRIFGTLALGAATLLLGGDARRAGAAPGWSAALLTLGLLGLFLLPLWPLVYAVGVVPEAAGAAVIALFGLGWALVGRRLWFGLGSAGGPSTAR
;
A
#
# COMPACT_ATOMS: atom_id res chain seq x y z
N MET A 1 -14.51 -26.14 24.01
CA MET A 1 -13.10 -25.97 23.59
C MET A 1 -13.09 -25.62 22.10
N ARG A 2 -12.87 -24.35 21.75
CA ARG A 2 -12.65 -23.96 20.34
C ARG A 2 -11.18 -24.25 20.05
N ALA A 3 -10.91 -25.14 19.10
CA ALA A 3 -9.60 -25.24 18.49
C ALA A 3 -9.25 -23.85 17.95
N THR A 4 -8.33 -23.16 18.60
CA THR A 4 -7.70 -21.96 18.06
C THR A 4 -6.92 -22.43 16.84
N GLY A 5 -7.55 -22.34 15.67
CA GLY A 5 -6.91 -22.62 14.39
C GLY A 5 -5.70 -21.72 14.27
N GLY A 6 -4.53 -22.26 14.58
CA GLY A 6 -3.27 -21.56 14.47
C GLY A 6 -3.15 -21.02 13.05
N VAL A 7 -2.94 -19.72 12.93
CA VAL A 7 -2.70 -19.10 11.62
C VAL A 7 -1.48 -19.80 11.03
N GLU A 8 -1.66 -20.43 9.86
CA GLU A 8 -0.64 -21.26 9.23
C GLU A 8 0.68 -20.46 9.10
N PRO A 9 1.83 -20.97 9.58
CA PRO A 9 3.10 -20.24 9.56
C PRO A 9 3.49 -19.73 8.16
N LEU A 10 3.07 -20.46 7.13
CA LEU A 10 3.22 -20.10 5.73
C LEU A 10 2.47 -18.79 5.37
N LEU A 11 1.24 -18.61 5.89
CA LEU A 11 0.42 -17.43 5.63
C LEU A 11 1.07 -16.18 6.22
N ILE A 12 1.62 -16.29 7.44
CA ILE A 12 2.31 -15.19 8.12
C ILE A 12 3.54 -14.76 7.33
N ARG A 13 4.36 -15.73 6.87
CA ARG A 13 5.54 -15.45 6.04
C ARG A 13 5.16 -14.78 4.72
N ARG A 14 4.16 -15.31 4.01
CA ARG A 14 3.66 -14.72 2.75
C ARG A 14 3.16 -13.29 2.96
N THR A 15 2.44 -13.05 4.05
CA THR A 15 1.95 -11.72 4.42
C THR A 15 3.12 -10.78 4.69
N ALA A 16 4.08 -11.20 5.51
CA ALA A 16 5.27 -10.40 5.84
C ALA A 16 6.07 -10.01 4.59
N VAL A 17 6.29 -10.96 3.68
CA VAL A 17 6.99 -10.72 2.41
C VAL A 17 6.19 -9.77 1.52
N ALA A 18 4.89 -10.00 1.33
CA ALA A 18 4.05 -9.13 0.52
C ALA A 18 4.07 -7.69 1.05
N THR A 19 3.90 -7.52 2.36
CA THR A 19 3.96 -6.19 2.97
C THR A 19 5.34 -5.55 2.84
N ALA A 20 6.42 -6.33 3.05
CA ALA A 20 7.79 -5.82 2.98
C ALA A 20 8.16 -5.37 1.57
N VAL A 21 7.95 -6.24 0.59
CA VAL A 21 8.24 -5.98 -0.83
C VAL A 21 7.34 -4.87 -1.36
N GLY A 22 6.04 -4.89 -1.04
CA GLY A 22 5.12 -3.83 -1.42
C GLY A 22 5.55 -2.47 -0.84
N GLY A 23 5.97 -2.44 0.42
CA GLY A 23 6.53 -1.24 1.06
C GLY A 23 7.79 -0.73 0.37
N LEU A 24 8.73 -1.62 0.04
CA LEU A 24 9.95 -1.25 -0.66
C LEU A 24 9.67 -0.70 -2.07
N LEU A 25 8.70 -1.26 -2.80
CA LEU A 25 8.36 -0.82 -4.16
C LEU A 25 7.73 0.58 -4.23
N TRP A 26 7.14 1.07 -3.13
CA TRP A 26 6.68 2.46 -3.05
C TRP A 26 7.85 3.46 -3.15
N MET A 27 9.05 3.11 -2.68
CA MET A 27 10.20 4.02 -2.69
C MET A 27 10.72 4.34 -4.11
N PRO A 28 11.09 3.36 -4.96
CA PRO A 28 11.47 3.66 -6.33
C PRO A 28 10.30 4.27 -7.08
N TYR A 29 9.06 3.84 -6.83
CA TYR A 29 7.89 4.50 -7.42
C TYR A 29 7.82 5.99 -7.07
N GLY A 30 7.95 6.36 -5.80
CA GLY A 30 7.88 7.76 -5.38
C GLY A 30 9.02 8.61 -5.93
N ALA A 31 10.23 8.04 -6.01
CA ALA A 31 11.35 8.71 -6.67
C ALA A 31 11.10 8.89 -8.17
N LEU A 32 10.63 7.84 -8.84
CA LEU A 32 10.41 7.81 -10.28
C LEU A 32 9.24 8.71 -10.70
N GLU A 33 8.11 8.67 -9.99
CA GLU A 33 6.92 9.47 -10.27
C GLU A 33 7.15 10.97 -10.02
N MET A 34 7.88 11.33 -8.95
CA MET A 34 8.06 12.73 -8.56
C MET A 34 9.28 13.39 -9.20
N LEU A 35 10.32 12.62 -9.55
CA LEU A 35 11.54 13.15 -10.19
C LEU A 35 11.53 12.98 -11.71
N GLN A 36 10.42 12.54 -12.29
CA GLN A 36 10.25 12.39 -13.74
C GLN A 36 10.21 13.66 -14.60
N PRO A 37 10.22 14.93 -14.14
CA PRO A 37 10.16 16.07 -15.08
C PRO A 37 11.42 16.26 -15.95
N TRP A 38 12.41 15.38 -15.90
CA TRP A 38 13.69 15.60 -16.56
C TRP A 38 13.70 15.03 -17.99
N GLY A 39 12.75 15.49 -18.81
CA GLY A 39 12.98 15.91 -20.20
C GLY A 39 13.56 14.94 -21.23
N VAL A 40 13.57 13.61 -21.03
CA VAL A 40 14.12 12.72 -22.07
C VAL A 40 13.05 12.05 -22.95
N ASP A 41 11.87 11.66 -22.43
CA ASP A 41 10.91 10.85 -23.22
C ASP A 41 9.42 11.03 -22.86
N THR A 42 9.03 12.20 -22.36
CA THR A 42 7.63 12.55 -22.10
C THR A 42 7.05 13.47 -23.18
N LEU A 43 5.76 13.30 -23.48
CA LEU A 43 5.00 14.24 -24.30
C LEU A 43 3.78 14.71 -23.52
N TYR A 44 3.66 16.03 -23.37
CA TYR A 44 2.42 16.62 -22.87
C TYR A 44 1.27 16.33 -23.84
N ARG A 45 0.18 15.75 -23.33
CA ARG A 45 -1.03 15.48 -24.09
C ARG A 45 -2.11 16.48 -23.68
N ASP A 46 -2.35 17.47 -24.55
CA ASP A 46 -3.37 18.51 -24.32
C ASP A 46 -4.78 17.93 -24.11
N ASP A 47 -5.07 16.77 -24.71
CA ASP A 47 -6.36 16.10 -24.57
C ASP A 47 -6.55 15.38 -23.23
N LEU A 48 -5.45 15.11 -22.51
CA LEU A 48 -5.45 14.44 -21.22
C LEU A 48 -5.05 15.37 -20.06
N GLY A 49 -4.33 16.46 -20.35
CA GLY A 49 -3.89 17.47 -19.39
C GLY A 49 -2.64 17.09 -18.59
N TYR A 50 -1.89 16.06 -19.00
CA TYR A 50 -0.66 15.62 -18.34
C TYR A 50 0.36 15.02 -19.32
N GLU A 51 1.59 14.84 -18.84
CA GLU A 51 2.70 14.22 -19.59
C GLU A 51 2.58 12.70 -19.65
N VAL A 52 2.81 12.13 -20.84
CA VAL A 52 2.81 10.68 -21.07
C VAL A 52 4.19 10.21 -21.53
N VAL A 53 4.71 9.15 -20.90
CA VAL A 53 5.95 8.48 -21.32
C VAL A 53 5.70 7.72 -22.62
N ARG A 54 6.49 8.00 -23.66
CA ARG A 54 6.32 7.37 -24.98
C ARG A 54 7.08 6.07 -25.15
N ASP A 55 8.24 5.93 -24.52
CA ASP A 55 9.01 4.69 -24.56
C ASP A 55 8.33 3.61 -23.71
N ALA A 56 8.06 2.46 -24.31
CA ALA A 56 7.34 1.37 -23.66
C ALA A 56 8.10 0.78 -22.46
N LEU A 57 9.43 0.66 -22.55
CA LEU A 57 10.26 0.09 -21.48
C LEU A 57 10.35 1.05 -20.30
N LEU A 58 10.50 2.35 -20.58
CA LEU A 58 10.42 3.39 -19.57
C LEU A 58 9.03 3.38 -18.94
N TYR A 59 7.94 3.41 -19.72
CA TYR A 59 6.58 3.39 -19.17
C TYR A 59 6.37 2.23 -18.19
N LEU A 60 6.82 1.03 -18.53
CA LEU A 60 6.81 -0.12 -17.63
C LEU A 60 7.69 0.10 -16.39
N ALA A 61 8.93 0.55 -16.55
CA ALA A 61 9.87 0.76 -15.45
C ALA A 61 9.37 1.80 -14.43
N TYR A 62 8.75 2.88 -14.90
CA TYR A 62 8.20 3.96 -14.06
C TYR A 62 6.87 3.55 -13.40
N SER A 63 6.01 2.84 -14.12
CA SER A 63 4.61 2.62 -13.70
C SER A 63 4.37 1.31 -12.94
N LEU A 64 5.11 0.26 -13.29
CA LEU A 64 4.93 -1.08 -12.72
C LEU A 64 5.24 -1.15 -11.22
N PRO A 65 6.30 -0.50 -10.70
CA PRO A 65 6.60 -0.53 -9.26
C PRO A 65 5.41 -0.06 -8.42
N GLY A 66 4.76 1.05 -8.79
CA GLY A 66 3.60 1.57 -8.05
C GLY A 66 2.40 0.63 -8.05
N SER A 67 2.10 0.01 -9.20
CA SER A 67 0.98 -0.96 -9.30
C SER A 67 1.23 -2.21 -8.46
N LEU A 68 2.46 -2.74 -8.50
CA LEU A 68 2.86 -3.88 -7.69
C LEU A 68 2.93 -3.54 -6.20
N ALA A 69 3.40 -2.33 -5.85
CA ALA A 69 3.41 -1.83 -4.49
C ALA A 69 2.00 -1.83 -3.89
N LEU A 70 1.03 -1.28 -4.62
CA LEU A 70 -0.38 -1.27 -4.24
C LEU A 70 -0.94 -2.69 -4.07
N LEU A 71 -0.71 -3.58 -5.04
CA LEU A 71 -1.19 -4.96 -4.99
C LEU A 71 -0.67 -5.69 -3.75
N LEU A 72 0.65 -5.63 -3.54
CA LEU A 72 1.31 -6.36 -2.46
C LEU A 72 0.99 -5.79 -1.09
N THR A 73 0.91 -4.46 -0.94
CA THR A 73 0.51 -3.83 0.32
C THR A 73 -0.96 -4.10 0.66
N ALA A 74 -1.88 -4.06 -0.31
CA ALA A 74 -3.28 -4.42 -0.10
C ALA A 74 -3.45 -5.90 0.28
N ARG A 75 -2.73 -6.81 -0.38
CA ARG A 75 -2.69 -8.23 0.04
C ARG A 75 -2.06 -8.42 1.41
N GLY A 76 -1.00 -7.68 1.72
CA GLY A 76 -0.33 -7.66 3.02
C GLY A 76 -1.29 -7.20 4.13
N LEU A 77 -2.09 -6.16 3.89
CA LEU A 77 -3.12 -5.69 4.81
C LEU A 77 -4.20 -6.75 5.08
N LEU A 78 -4.67 -7.43 4.03
CA LEU A 78 -5.63 -8.52 4.17
C LEU A 78 -5.05 -9.68 5.00
N GLY A 79 -3.81 -10.09 4.72
CA GLY A 79 -3.12 -11.11 5.50
C GLY A 79 -2.90 -10.69 6.96
N LEU A 80 -2.52 -9.44 7.19
CA LEU A 80 -2.32 -8.86 8.52
C LEU A 80 -3.61 -8.85 9.33
N SER A 81 -4.73 -8.43 8.73
CA SER A 81 -6.03 -8.39 9.40
C SER A 81 -6.47 -9.78 9.90
N ARG A 82 -6.22 -10.83 9.09
CA ARG A 82 -6.47 -12.23 9.46
C ARG A 82 -5.51 -12.69 10.54
N GLY A 83 -4.22 -12.38 10.41
CA GLY A 83 -3.18 -12.76 11.37
C GLY A 83 -3.36 -12.15 12.76
N LEU A 84 -3.92 -10.93 12.83
CA LEU A 84 -4.23 -10.26 14.09
C LEU A 84 -5.54 -10.73 14.74
N GLY A 85 -6.33 -11.59 14.07
CA GLY A 85 -7.56 -12.15 14.63
C GLY A 85 -8.58 -11.08 15.05
N LEU A 86 -8.58 -9.92 14.40
CA LEU A 86 -9.38 -8.77 14.85
C LEU A 86 -10.89 -9.09 14.74
N PRO A 87 -11.68 -8.83 15.79
CA PRO A 87 -13.13 -8.97 15.73
C PRO A 87 -13.68 -7.89 14.77
N VAL A 88 -14.17 -8.32 13.61
CA VAL A 88 -14.51 -7.39 12.53
C VAL A 88 -15.84 -6.68 12.82
N GLY A 89 -15.75 -5.49 13.41
CA GLY A 89 -16.89 -4.57 13.56
C GLY A 89 -17.44 -4.08 12.22
N ARG A 90 -18.46 -3.22 12.23
CA ARG A 90 -18.97 -2.60 10.97
C ARG A 90 -17.86 -1.83 10.24
N ALA A 91 -17.04 -1.08 10.97
CA ALA A 91 -15.91 -0.33 10.43
C ALA A 91 -14.80 -1.25 9.88
N GLY A 92 -14.45 -2.32 10.63
CA GLY A 92 -13.51 -3.34 10.14
C GLY A 92 -13.99 -4.01 8.86
N ARG A 93 -15.31 -4.29 8.72
CA ARG A 93 -15.90 -4.87 7.51
C ARG A 93 -15.77 -3.95 6.31
N ALA A 94 -16.08 -2.67 6.49
CA ALA A 94 -15.86 -1.67 5.45
C ALA A 94 -14.37 -1.58 5.06
N GLY A 95 -13.46 -1.63 6.04
CA GLY A 95 -12.02 -1.68 5.79
C GLY A 95 -11.58 -2.91 4.99
N LEU A 96 -12.12 -4.10 5.28
CA LEU A 96 -11.87 -5.30 4.49
C LEU A 96 -12.41 -5.18 3.07
N VAL A 97 -13.61 -4.66 2.88
CA VAL A 97 -14.18 -4.42 1.54
C VAL A 97 -13.28 -3.48 0.75
N LEU A 98 -12.87 -2.37 1.34
CA LEU A 98 -11.96 -1.41 0.71
C LEU A 98 -10.59 -2.04 0.39
N ALA A 99 -10.06 -2.90 1.24
CA ALA A 99 -8.83 -3.63 0.93
C ALA A 99 -8.99 -4.58 -0.26
N HIS A 100 -10.14 -5.25 -0.43
CA HIS A 100 -10.42 -6.06 -1.62
C HIS A 100 -10.60 -5.20 -2.87
N VAL A 101 -11.28 -4.05 -2.74
CA VAL A 101 -11.39 -3.06 -3.83
C VAL A 101 -10.00 -2.58 -4.25
N ALA A 102 -9.12 -2.27 -3.30
CA ALA A 102 -7.73 -1.89 -3.58
C ALA A 102 -6.97 -2.99 -4.32
N VAL A 103 -7.14 -4.27 -3.95
CA VAL A 103 -6.57 -5.39 -4.71
C VAL A 103 -7.11 -5.44 -6.14
N GLY A 104 -8.43 -5.32 -6.33
CA GLY A 104 -9.05 -5.33 -7.66
C GLY A 104 -8.54 -4.20 -8.55
N LEU A 105 -8.48 -2.98 -8.01
CA LEU A 105 -7.96 -1.81 -8.69
C LEU A 105 -6.46 -1.92 -8.97
N ALA A 106 -5.68 -2.56 -8.09
CA ALA A 106 -4.27 -2.84 -8.33
C ALA A 106 -4.08 -3.81 -9.50
N VAL A 107 -4.91 -4.85 -9.60
CA VAL A 107 -4.90 -5.79 -10.73
C VAL A 107 -5.24 -5.08 -12.03
N PHE A 108 -6.29 -4.24 -12.04
CA PHE A 108 -6.61 -3.41 -13.20
C PHE A 108 -5.46 -2.46 -13.57
N SER A 109 -4.86 -1.80 -12.58
CA SER A 109 -3.69 -0.93 -12.77
C SER A 109 -2.53 -1.69 -13.40
N THR A 110 -2.18 -2.87 -12.88
CA THR A 110 -1.12 -3.72 -13.45
C THR A 110 -1.45 -4.14 -14.88
N ALA A 111 -2.70 -4.52 -15.16
CA ALA A 111 -3.12 -4.86 -16.51
C ALA A 111 -3.03 -3.66 -17.47
N GLY A 112 -3.42 -2.46 -17.01
CA GLY A 112 -3.25 -1.21 -17.75
C GLY A 112 -1.78 -0.92 -18.07
N VAL A 113 -0.88 -1.11 -17.09
CA VAL A 113 0.57 -0.94 -17.30
C VAL A 113 1.10 -1.92 -18.36
N VAL A 114 0.76 -3.20 -18.24
CA VAL A 114 1.21 -4.24 -19.18
C VAL A 114 0.64 -4.01 -20.59
N ALA A 115 -0.61 -3.58 -20.68
CA ALA A 115 -1.27 -3.26 -21.94
C ALA A 115 -0.89 -1.88 -22.51
N GLN A 116 -0.08 -1.10 -21.79
CA GLN A 116 0.27 0.29 -22.13
C GLN A 116 -0.98 1.17 -22.36
N PHE A 117 -2.02 0.93 -21.56
CA PHE A 117 -3.30 1.63 -21.67
C PHE A 117 -3.53 2.51 -20.45
N ASP A 118 -3.15 3.78 -20.59
CA ASP A 118 -3.06 4.74 -19.50
C ASP A 118 -4.36 4.93 -18.67
N PRO A 119 -5.56 5.02 -19.28
CA PRO A 119 -6.80 5.19 -18.49
C PRO A 119 -7.07 4.02 -17.53
N LEU A 120 -6.71 2.79 -17.92
CA LEU A 120 -6.87 1.59 -17.10
C LEU A 120 -5.76 1.44 -16.05
N PHE A 121 -4.70 2.23 -16.18
CA PHE A 121 -3.62 2.33 -15.22
C PHE A 121 -3.87 3.44 -14.20
N THR A 122 -4.03 4.67 -14.67
CA THR A 122 -4.02 5.89 -13.86
C THR A 122 -5.18 5.92 -12.86
N ALA A 123 -6.42 5.77 -13.34
CA ALA A 123 -7.59 5.84 -12.46
C ALA A 123 -7.61 4.70 -11.43
N PRO A 124 -7.40 3.42 -11.79
CA PRO A 124 -7.33 2.35 -10.80
C PRO A 124 -6.18 2.51 -9.80
N ARG A 125 -5.02 3.02 -10.22
CA ARG A 125 -3.91 3.29 -9.30
C ARG A 125 -4.31 4.31 -8.23
N ILE A 126 -4.87 5.45 -8.66
CA ILE A 126 -5.33 6.56 -7.81
C ILE A 126 -6.41 6.11 -6.81
N PHE A 127 -7.49 5.52 -7.30
CA PHE A 127 -8.58 5.06 -6.44
C PHE A 127 -8.16 3.87 -5.56
N GLY A 128 -7.22 3.06 -6.04
CA GLY A 128 -6.66 1.94 -5.31
C GLY A 128 -5.84 2.37 -4.11
N THR A 129 -4.97 3.38 -4.23
CA THR A 129 -4.23 3.95 -3.09
C THR A 129 -5.16 4.58 -2.05
N LEU A 130 -6.21 5.28 -2.50
CA LEU A 130 -7.24 5.79 -1.58
C LEU A 130 -7.94 4.67 -0.82
N ALA A 131 -8.40 3.64 -1.54
CA ALA A 131 -9.05 2.50 -0.94
C ALA A 131 -8.11 1.79 0.06
N LEU A 132 -6.82 1.66 -0.27
CA LEU A 132 -5.80 1.11 0.63
C LEU A 132 -5.63 1.99 1.88
N GLY A 133 -5.46 3.31 1.73
CA GLY A 133 -5.29 4.24 2.85
C GLY A 133 -6.49 4.20 3.80
N ALA A 134 -7.71 4.29 3.25
CA ALA A 134 -8.95 4.19 4.00
C ALA A 134 -9.11 2.82 4.69
N ALA A 135 -8.81 1.73 3.98
CA ALA A 135 -8.84 0.38 4.55
C ALA A 135 -7.87 0.25 5.74
N THR A 136 -6.64 0.74 5.58
CA THR A 136 -5.60 0.69 6.61
C THR A 136 -6.01 1.48 7.85
N LEU A 137 -6.59 2.68 7.65
CA LEU A 137 -7.07 3.54 8.74
C LEU A 137 -8.23 2.88 9.51
N LEU A 138 -9.22 2.34 8.79
CA LEU A 138 -10.38 1.67 9.40
C LEU A 138 -9.95 0.42 10.18
N LEU A 139 -9.07 -0.40 9.60
CA LEU A 139 -8.55 -1.60 10.27
C LEU A 139 -7.66 -1.24 11.46
N GLY A 140 -6.88 -0.15 11.40
CA GLY A 140 -6.13 0.37 12.53
C GLY A 140 -7.02 0.86 13.68
N GLY A 141 -8.13 1.52 13.35
CA GLY A 141 -9.15 1.93 14.32
C GLY A 141 -9.85 0.74 14.98
N ASP A 142 -10.19 -0.29 14.21
CA ASP A 142 -10.78 -1.53 14.71
C ASP A 142 -9.79 -2.29 15.60
N ALA A 143 -8.52 -2.37 15.20
CA ALA A 143 -7.44 -2.95 16.00
C ALA A 143 -7.28 -2.23 17.35
N ARG A 144 -7.34 -0.88 17.35
CA ARG A 144 -7.29 -0.09 18.58
C ARG A 144 -8.46 -0.41 19.50
N ARG A 145 -9.69 -0.49 18.97
CA ARG A 145 -10.91 -0.79 19.74
C ARG A 145 -10.91 -2.22 20.29
N ALA A 146 -10.33 -3.16 19.55
CA ALA A 146 -10.18 -4.55 19.96
C ALA A 146 -9.06 -4.79 20.99
N GLY A 147 -8.35 -3.74 21.43
CA GLY A 147 -7.25 -3.88 22.38
C GLY A 147 -5.98 -4.50 21.80
N ALA A 148 -5.80 -4.47 20.47
CA ALA A 148 -4.55 -4.90 19.86
C ALA A 148 -3.38 -4.04 20.38
N ALA A 149 -2.17 -4.62 20.38
CA ALA A 149 -0.99 -3.97 20.93
C ALA A 149 -0.83 -2.52 20.39
N PRO A 150 -0.57 -1.52 21.25
CA PRO A 150 -0.59 -0.10 20.86
C PRO A 150 0.28 0.23 19.64
N GLY A 151 1.42 -0.45 19.50
CA GLY A 151 2.31 -0.25 18.35
C GLY A 151 1.74 -0.72 17.01
N TRP A 152 0.82 -1.70 16.99
CA TRP A 152 0.19 -2.17 15.76
C TRP A 152 -0.91 -1.22 15.28
N SER A 153 -1.78 -0.83 16.20
CA SER A 153 -2.86 0.11 15.90
C SER A 153 -2.32 1.50 15.52
N ALA A 154 -1.32 2.01 16.24
CA ALA A 154 -0.66 3.27 15.89
C ALA A 154 -0.02 3.21 14.49
N ALA A 155 0.71 2.14 14.17
CA ALA A 155 1.33 1.99 12.85
C ALA A 155 0.30 2.00 11.71
N LEU A 156 -0.81 1.26 11.86
CA LEU A 156 -1.88 1.22 10.86
C LEU A 156 -2.61 2.57 10.72
N LEU A 157 -2.86 3.27 11.83
CA LEU A 157 -3.48 4.59 11.77
C LEU A 157 -2.58 5.59 11.04
N THR A 158 -1.28 5.63 11.38
CA THR A 158 -0.31 6.50 10.72
C THR A 158 -0.16 6.17 9.24
N LEU A 159 -0.04 4.88 8.89
CA LEU A 159 0.03 4.43 7.50
C LEU A 159 -1.26 4.75 6.72
N GLY A 160 -2.43 4.56 7.34
CA GLY A 160 -3.70 4.90 6.73
C GLY A 160 -3.83 6.39 6.44
N LEU A 161 -3.42 7.25 7.37
CA LEU A 161 -3.36 8.70 7.14
C LEU A 161 -2.40 9.04 6.00
N LEU A 162 -1.16 8.55 6.04
CA LEU A 162 -0.18 8.78 4.97
C LEU A 162 -0.73 8.33 3.61
N GLY A 163 -1.36 7.15 3.54
CA GLY A 163 -1.99 6.63 2.33
C GLY A 163 -3.12 7.50 1.77
N LEU A 164 -3.92 8.12 2.64
CA LEU A 164 -4.95 9.09 2.22
C LEU A 164 -4.34 10.40 1.70
N PHE A 165 -3.19 10.81 2.23
CA PHE A 165 -2.45 12.00 1.77
C PHE A 165 -1.67 11.77 0.46
N LEU A 166 -1.50 10.52 0.01
CA LEU A 166 -0.87 10.24 -1.29
C LEU A 166 -1.66 10.80 -2.48
N LEU A 167 -2.98 10.90 -2.37
CA LEU A 167 -3.82 11.47 -3.42
C LEU A 167 -3.69 12.99 -3.56
N PRO A 168 -3.92 13.82 -2.52
CA PRO A 168 -3.83 15.26 -2.65
C PRO A 168 -2.41 15.75 -2.97
N LEU A 169 -1.38 14.92 -2.78
CA LEU A 169 -0.02 15.27 -3.18
C LEU A 169 0.09 15.57 -4.68
N TRP A 170 -0.61 14.84 -5.55
CA TRP A 170 -0.53 15.08 -6.99
C TRP A 170 -1.09 16.47 -7.38
N PRO A 171 -2.32 16.84 -6.97
CA PRO A 171 -2.82 18.21 -7.16
C PRO A 171 -1.97 19.27 -6.45
N LEU A 172 -1.48 19.02 -5.24
CA LEU A 172 -0.70 20.00 -4.48
C LEU A 172 0.68 20.28 -5.09
N VAL A 173 1.30 19.25 -5.69
CA VAL A 173 2.59 19.36 -6.39
C VAL A 173 2.37 19.97 -7.78
N TYR A 174 1.48 19.39 -8.60
CA TYR A 174 1.37 19.75 -10.02
C TYR A 174 0.33 20.82 -10.34
N ALA A 175 -0.81 20.85 -9.65
CA ALA A 175 -1.90 21.78 -9.96
C ALA A 175 -1.81 23.10 -9.17
N VAL A 176 -1.30 23.07 -7.94
CA VAL A 176 -1.20 24.25 -7.07
C VAL A 176 0.26 24.70 -6.85
N GLY A 177 1.25 23.85 -7.13
CA GLY A 177 2.67 24.19 -6.93
C GLY A 177 3.03 24.49 -5.46
N VAL A 178 2.20 24.03 -4.51
CA VAL A 178 2.33 24.32 -3.08
C VAL A 178 3.36 23.42 -2.41
N VAL A 179 3.53 22.21 -2.92
CA VAL A 179 4.39 21.19 -2.33
C VAL A 179 5.53 20.89 -3.30
N PRO A 180 6.80 20.99 -2.88
CA PRO A 180 7.91 20.54 -3.71
C PRO A 180 7.79 19.06 -4.04
N GLU A 181 8.16 18.66 -5.26
CA GLU A 181 8.22 17.24 -5.68
C GLU A 181 8.98 16.36 -4.68
N ALA A 182 10.07 16.90 -4.12
CA ALA A 182 10.85 16.23 -3.08
C ALA A 182 10.05 15.90 -1.82
N ALA A 183 9.08 16.75 -1.43
CA ALA A 183 8.20 16.47 -0.30
C ALA A 183 7.17 15.39 -0.65
N GLY A 184 6.64 15.37 -1.88
CA GLY A 184 5.79 14.27 -2.36
C GLY A 184 6.52 12.94 -2.38
N ALA A 185 7.76 12.92 -2.90
CA ALA A 185 8.63 11.75 -2.91
C ALA A 185 8.92 11.27 -1.48
N ALA A 186 9.19 12.18 -0.55
CA ALA A 186 9.44 11.85 0.85
C ALA A 186 8.21 11.21 1.50
N VAL A 187 6.99 11.72 1.27
CA VAL A 187 5.77 11.13 1.84
C VAL A 187 5.53 9.71 1.30
N ILE A 188 5.71 9.50 -0.02
CA ILE A 188 5.61 8.16 -0.63
C ILE A 188 6.67 7.22 -0.02
N ALA A 189 7.91 7.69 0.12
CA ALA A 189 9.00 6.91 0.70
C ALA A 189 8.73 6.54 2.17
N LEU A 190 8.19 7.47 2.97
CA LEU A 190 7.81 7.23 4.37
C LEU A 190 6.66 6.23 4.47
N PHE A 191 5.65 6.33 3.60
CA PHE A 191 4.57 5.36 3.51
C PHE A 191 5.11 3.97 3.17
N GLY A 192 5.99 3.88 2.17
CA GLY A 192 6.67 2.64 1.78
C GLY A 192 7.51 2.04 2.91
N LEU A 193 8.32 2.86 3.57
CA LEU A 193 9.16 2.45 4.70
C LEU A 193 8.31 1.92 5.86
N GLY A 194 7.21 2.59 6.19
CA GLY A 194 6.32 2.13 7.26
C GLY A 194 5.72 0.76 6.96
N TRP A 195 5.30 0.50 5.72
CA TRP A 195 4.86 -0.84 5.30
C TRP A 195 5.99 -1.87 5.33
N ALA A 196 7.20 -1.50 4.90
CA ALA A 196 8.37 -2.38 4.98
C ALA A 196 8.67 -2.80 6.42
N LEU A 197 8.58 -1.86 7.37
CA LEU A 197 8.76 -2.10 8.80
C LEU A 197 7.65 -2.98 9.39
N VAL A 198 6.40 -2.83 8.93
CA VAL A 198 5.30 -3.74 9.29
C VAL A 198 5.61 -5.16 8.82
N GLY A 199 6.04 -5.34 7.56
CA GLY A 199 6.44 -6.65 7.03
C GLY A 199 7.56 -7.28 7.86
N ARG A 200 8.60 -6.51 8.17
CA ARG A 200 9.71 -6.93 9.04
C ARG A 200 9.20 -7.36 10.43
N ARG A 201 8.31 -6.56 11.03
CA ARG A 201 7.74 -6.85 12.35
C ARG A 201 6.89 -8.13 12.33
N LEU A 202 6.16 -8.40 11.25
CA LEU A 202 5.42 -9.66 11.10
C LEU A 202 6.35 -10.87 11.02
N TRP A 203 7.44 -10.74 10.26
CA TRP A 203 8.43 -11.80 10.09
C TRP A 203 9.04 -12.26 11.42
N PHE A 204 9.41 -11.30 12.28
CA PHE A 204 10.07 -11.60 13.56
C PHE A 204 9.12 -11.74 14.75
N GLY A 205 7.97 -11.04 14.74
CA GLY A 205 7.12 -10.87 15.93
C GLY A 205 5.99 -11.89 16.11
N LEU A 206 5.55 -12.56 15.05
CA LEU A 206 4.50 -13.60 15.15
C LEU A 206 5.07 -15.03 15.22
N GLY A 207 6.34 -15.22 14.87
CA GLY A 207 7.03 -16.52 14.98
C GLY A 207 7.50 -16.88 16.39
N SER A 208 7.62 -15.90 17.29
CA SER A 208 8.12 -16.09 18.67
C SER A 208 7.02 -16.43 19.68
N ALA A 209 5.74 -16.20 19.37
CA ALA A 209 4.61 -16.55 20.23
C ALA A 209 4.26 -18.06 20.20
N GLY A 210 4.91 -18.85 19.35
CA GLY A 210 4.75 -20.30 19.24
C GLY A 210 5.84 -21.12 19.94
N GLY A 211 6.71 -20.50 20.74
CA GLY A 211 7.63 -21.24 21.60
C GLY A 211 6.83 -22.04 22.63
N PRO A 212 7.12 -23.35 22.83
CA PRO A 212 6.43 -24.13 23.84
C PRO A 212 6.55 -23.40 25.17
N SER A 213 5.41 -23.06 25.78
CA SER A 213 5.34 -22.62 27.16
C SER A 213 5.93 -23.75 28.00
N THR A 214 7.23 -23.65 28.30
CA THR A 214 7.84 -24.40 29.38
C THR A 214 7.41 -23.73 30.68
N ALA A 215 6.12 -23.86 31.01
CA ALA A 215 5.67 -23.71 32.37
C ALA A 215 6.21 -24.93 33.14
N ARG A 216 7.26 -24.69 33.93
CA ARG A 216 7.54 -25.41 35.16
C ARG A 216 7.15 -24.50 36.31
#